data_AF-A0A960XZD1-F1
#
_entry.id   AF-A0A960XZD1-F1
#
_cell.length_a   1.000
_cell.length_b   1.000
_cell.length_c   1.000
_cell.angle_alpha   90.00
_cell.angle_beta   90.00
_cell.angle_gamma   90.00
#
_symmetry.space_group_name_H-M   'P 1'
#
loop_
_entity.id
_entity.type
_entity.pdbx_description
1 polymer ?
#
loop_
_entity_poly.entity_id
_entity_poly.type
_entity_poly.pdbx_seq_one_letter_code
_entity_poly.pdbx_strand_id
1 'polypeptide(L)'
;MKSLLDSAPPARQAMKARLGGLCGYCVLCLYLILAGALRAESEERTVVVASFQSYESRTLPEIQTGIRENIRKYLTAHGFRVIFARSESLEGAMQEASLAGAGFVVAGYYREGKINLELFGQIYEPENQYVIDAVNVSDNLDRLGEIEGLGNLRLDEGELKESSQDRINEFARKISIRIRSNPQRQERRFNIDEYILGHPISDRLDFKIRADGGDRSEDVFQVLTEQNITVASNVARSVEKQPASVSVIDRRKIDLSGARTVNELLMTFVPGFFMVEDQDDVIAGFRGLAPDNNA
;
A
#
# COMPACT_ATOMS: atom_id res chain seq x y z
N MET A 1 -40.14 18.36 -84.24
CA MET A 1 -40.24 19.04 -82.93
C MET A 1 -41.17 18.28 -81.99
N LYS A 2 -40.63 17.26 -81.29
CA LYS A 2 -41.08 16.81 -79.96
C LYS A 2 -40.02 15.84 -79.43
N SER A 3 -39.07 16.44 -78.71
CA SER A 3 -38.06 15.85 -77.82
C SER A 3 -38.69 14.71 -77.01
N LEU A 4 -38.21 13.46 -77.02
CA LEU A 4 -36.96 12.95 -76.42
C LEU A 4 -36.70 13.57 -75.04
N LEU A 5 -37.29 13.00 -74.00
CA LEU A 5 -36.85 13.07 -72.59
C LEU A 5 -37.82 12.24 -71.75
N ASP A 6 -37.56 10.94 -71.62
CA ASP A 6 -37.91 10.17 -70.42
C ASP A 6 -37.27 8.78 -70.48
N SER A 7 -36.14 8.63 -69.81
CA SER A 7 -35.64 7.36 -69.24
C SER A 7 -34.34 7.64 -68.47
N ALA A 8 -34.48 8.03 -67.21
CA ALA A 8 -33.37 8.01 -66.28
C ALA A 8 -33.07 6.54 -65.88
N PRO A 9 -31.80 6.09 -65.84
CA PRO A 9 -31.46 4.71 -65.54
C PRO A 9 -31.52 4.42 -64.02
N PRO A 10 -31.75 3.16 -63.61
CA PRO A 10 -31.98 2.73 -62.21
C PRO A 10 -30.70 2.68 -61.35
N ALA A 11 -29.65 3.43 -61.70
CA ALA A 11 -28.34 3.34 -61.04
C ALA A 11 -28.27 4.12 -59.70
N ARG A 12 -29.16 5.10 -59.46
CA ARG A 12 -29.10 5.95 -58.25
C ARG A 12 -29.77 5.34 -57.00
N GLN A 13 -30.61 4.30 -57.13
CA GLN A 13 -31.24 3.65 -55.97
C GLN A 13 -30.37 2.56 -55.34
N ALA A 14 -29.50 1.89 -56.11
CA ALA A 14 -28.63 0.84 -55.59
C ALA A 14 -27.47 1.37 -54.72
N MET A 15 -27.03 2.62 -54.92
CA MET A 15 -25.88 3.20 -54.19
C MET A 15 -26.25 3.73 -52.79
N LYS A 16 -27.51 4.15 -52.57
CA LYS A 16 -27.99 4.56 -51.24
C LYS A 16 -28.16 3.39 -50.26
N ALA A 17 -28.46 2.18 -50.78
CA ALA A 17 -28.61 0.99 -49.95
C ALA A 17 -27.26 0.43 -49.41
N ARG A 18 -26.14 0.66 -50.12
CA ARG A 18 -24.82 0.17 -49.70
C ARG A 18 -24.09 1.10 -48.71
N LEU A 19 -24.34 2.41 -48.74
CA LEU A 19 -23.75 3.34 -47.75
C LEU A 19 -24.43 3.28 -46.37
N GLY A 20 -25.73 2.96 -46.31
CA GLY A 20 -26.45 2.83 -45.02
C GLY A 20 -25.99 1.63 -44.19
N GLY A 21 -25.61 0.53 -44.84
CA GLY A 21 -25.10 -0.67 -44.17
C GLY A 21 -23.73 -0.46 -43.53
N LEU A 22 -22.79 0.17 -44.25
CA LEU A 22 -21.43 0.40 -43.75
C LEU A 22 -21.37 1.33 -42.52
N CYS A 23 -22.26 2.32 -42.44
CA CYS A 23 -22.34 3.21 -41.28
C CYS A 23 -22.87 2.49 -40.03
N GLY A 24 -23.85 1.59 -40.19
CA GLY A 24 -24.41 0.80 -39.09
C GLY A 24 -23.40 -0.16 -38.45
N TYR A 25 -22.59 -0.84 -39.27
CA TYR A 25 -21.56 -1.77 -38.74
C TYR A 25 -20.43 -1.03 -38.01
N CYS A 26 -20.01 0.15 -38.45
CA CYS A 26 -19.00 0.94 -37.73
C CYS A 26 -19.50 1.41 -36.36
N VAL A 27 -20.76 1.85 -36.25
CA VAL A 27 -21.36 2.26 -34.97
C VAL A 27 -21.52 1.06 -34.03
N LEU A 28 -21.93 -0.10 -34.54
CA LEU A 28 -22.05 -1.33 -33.76
C LEU A 28 -20.68 -1.81 -33.25
N CYS A 29 -19.64 -1.82 -34.10
CA CYS A 29 -18.27 -2.16 -33.69
C CYS A 29 -17.73 -1.18 -32.65
N LEU A 30 -17.94 0.13 -32.82
CA LEU A 30 -17.52 1.13 -31.85
C LEU A 30 -18.24 0.94 -30.50
N TYR A 31 -19.53 0.63 -30.51
CA TYR A 31 -20.31 0.35 -29.30
C TYR A 31 -19.82 -0.92 -28.60
N LEU A 32 -19.49 -1.98 -29.33
CA LEU A 32 -18.94 -3.21 -28.78
C LEU A 32 -17.54 -3.00 -28.17
N ILE A 33 -16.69 -2.18 -28.79
CA ILE A 33 -15.38 -1.81 -28.26
C ILE A 33 -15.52 -0.97 -26.97
N LEU A 34 -16.41 0.02 -26.97
CA LEU A 34 -16.69 0.85 -25.78
C LEU A 34 -17.28 0.04 -24.63
N ALA A 35 -18.20 -0.89 -24.93
CA ALA A 35 -18.79 -1.78 -23.92
C ALA A 35 -17.75 -2.75 -23.34
N GLY A 36 -16.82 -3.25 -24.17
CA GLY A 36 -15.70 -4.08 -23.71
C GLY A 36 -14.73 -3.31 -22.80
N ALA A 37 -14.38 -2.08 -23.16
CA ALA A 37 -13.49 -1.24 -22.35
C ALA A 37 -14.09 -0.88 -20.98
N LEU A 38 -15.38 -0.52 -20.93
CA LEU A 38 -16.08 -0.24 -19.67
C LEU A 38 -16.17 -1.47 -18.75
N ARG A 39 -16.27 -2.67 -19.34
CA ARG A 39 -16.34 -3.91 -18.58
C ARG A 39 -14.98 -4.33 -18.01
N ALA A 40 -13.91 -4.19 -18.80
CA ALA A 40 -12.54 -4.43 -18.34
C ALA A 40 -12.15 -3.51 -17.17
N GLU A 41 -12.49 -2.22 -17.25
CA GLU A 41 -12.20 -1.27 -16.16
C GLU A 41 -13.00 -1.57 -14.87
N SER A 42 -14.21 -2.12 -15.00
CA SER A 42 -15.04 -2.52 -13.86
C SER A 42 -14.57 -3.79 -13.15
N GLU A 43 -13.95 -4.72 -13.89
CA GLU A 43 -13.42 -5.99 -13.35
C GLU A 43 -12.15 -5.70 -12.51
N GLU A 44 -11.24 -4.84 -13.01
CA GLU A 44 -10.02 -4.46 -12.29
C GLU A 44 -10.26 -3.72 -10.96
N ARG A 45 -11.42 -3.08 -10.80
CA ARG A 45 -11.78 -2.34 -9.57
C ARG A 45 -12.66 -3.13 -8.61
N THR A 46 -12.83 -4.43 -8.81
CA THR A 46 -13.54 -5.30 -7.88
C THR A 46 -12.57 -5.93 -6.88
N VAL A 47 -12.88 -5.83 -5.59
CA VAL A 47 -12.09 -6.41 -4.49
C VAL A 47 -12.98 -7.35 -3.68
N VAL A 48 -12.51 -8.57 -3.46
CA VAL A 48 -13.14 -9.51 -2.52
C VAL A 48 -12.46 -9.41 -1.17
N VAL A 49 -13.25 -9.28 -0.10
CA VAL A 49 -12.75 -9.27 1.29
C VAL A 49 -13.23 -10.53 2.00
N ALA A 50 -12.28 -11.40 2.32
CA ALA A 50 -12.48 -12.62 3.07
C ALA A 50 -12.80 -12.35 4.54
N SER A 51 -13.23 -13.39 5.25
CA SER A 51 -13.34 -13.33 6.71
C SER A 51 -11.94 -13.29 7.34
N PHE A 52 -11.71 -12.34 8.25
CA PHE A 52 -10.47 -12.24 9.01
C PHE A 52 -10.49 -13.27 10.15
N GLN A 53 -9.45 -14.06 10.28
CA GLN A 53 -9.39 -15.14 11.26
C GLN A 53 -8.68 -14.69 12.54
N SER A 54 -9.12 -15.18 13.69
CA SER A 54 -8.33 -15.00 14.92
C SER A 54 -7.07 -15.85 14.85
N TYR A 55 -5.98 -15.34 15.41
CA TYR A 55 -4.70 -16.02 15.49
C TYR A 55 -4.17 -15.91 16.91
N GLU A 56 -3.94 -17.02 17.61
CA GLU A 56 -3.51 -17.02 19.03
C GLU A 56 -4.43 -16.21 19.98
N SER A 57 -5.67 -15.96 19.59
CA SER A 57 -6.65 -15.24 20.39
C SER A 57 -8.04 -15.82 20.23
N ARG A 58 -8.95 -15.40 21.11
CA ARG A 58 -10.38 -15.70 20.96
C ARG A 58 -10.95 -15.04 19.70
N THR A 59 -11.95 -15.68 19.11
CA THR A 59 -12.69 -15.13 17.98
C THR A 59 -13.68 -14.08 18.47
N LEU A 60 -13.57 -12.87 17.94
CA LEU A 60 -14.43 -11.72 18.23
C LEU A 60 -15.14 -11.27 16.94
N PRO A 61 -16.43 -11.63 16.76
CA PRO A 61 -17.18 -11.30 15.54
C PRO A 61 -17.27 -9.79 15.25
N GLU A 62 -17.28 -8.98 16.30
CA GLU A 62 -17.27 -7.52 16.22
C GLU A 62 -16.00 -6.98 15.55
N ILE A 63 -14.83 -7.57 15.86
CA ILE A 63 -13.55 -7.20 15.25
C ILE A 63 -13.53 -7.60 13.78
N GLN A 64 -13.95 -8.82 13.46
CA GLN A 64 -14.04 -9.30 12.07
C GLN A 64 -14.93 -8.40 11.22
N THR A 65 -16.13 -8.08 11.74
CA THR A 65 -17.08 -7.19 11.08
C THR A 65 -16.48 -5.79 10.93
N GLY A 66 -15.89 -5.25 11.99
CA GLY A 66 -15.25 -3.94 11.98
C GLY A 66 -14.15 -3.83 10.93
N ILE A 67 -13.28 -4.84 10.80
CA ILE A 67 -12.22 -4.87 9.79
C ILE A 67 -12.81 -4.84 8.37
N ARG A 68 -13.73 -5.75 8.06
CA ARG A 68 -14.33 -5.86 6.71
C ARG A 68 -15.07 -4.59 6.32
N GLU A 69 -15.83 -4.03 7.26
CA GLU A 69 -16.60 -2.81 7.06
C GLU A 69 -15.73 -1.58 6.82
N ASN A 70 -14.62 -1.44 7.56
CA ASN A 70 -13.70 -0.33 7.35
C ASN A 70 -12.92 -0.48 6.04
N ILE A 71 -12.47 -1.69 5.69
CA ILE A 71 -11.86 -1.94 4.37
C ILE A 71 -12.84 -1.55 3.27
N ARG A 72 -14.10 -1.99 3.36
CA ARG A 72 -15.16 -1.62 2.42
C ARG A 72 -15.30 -0.11 2.30
N LYS A 73 -15.46 0.59 3.43
CA LYS A 73 -15.60 2.05 3.49
C LYS A 73 -14.46 2.77 2.78
N TYR A 74 -13.20 2.39 3.05
CA TYR A 74 -12.04 3.06 2.45
C TYR A 74 -11.86 2.74 0.96
N LEU A 75 -12.25 1.55 0.50
CA LEU A 75 -12.15 1.16 -0.90
C LEU A 75 -13.29 1.76 -1.74
N THR A 76 -14.54 1.71 -1.26
CA THR A 76 -15.69 2.28 -1.99
C THR A 76 -15.59 3.80 -2.12
N ALA A 77 -15.01 4.48 -1.13
CA ALA A 77 -14.69 5.92 -1.21
C ALA A 77 -13.76 6.27 -2.39
N HIS A 78 -13.03 5.30 -2.94
CA HIS A 78 -12.11 5.46 -4.07
C HIS A 78 -12.56 4.70 -5.32
N GLY A 79 -13.86 4.38 -5.42
CA GLY A 79 -14.45 3.82 -6.64
C GLY A 79 -14.24 2.32 -6.84
N PHE A 80 -13.81 1.59 -5.80
CA PHE A 80 -13.75 0.12 -5.84
C PHE A 80 -15.11 -0.49 -5.50
N ARG A 81 -15.47 -1.55 -6.21
CA ARG A 81 -16.58 -2.42 -5.83
C ARG A 81 -16.06 -3.45 -4.84
N VAL A 82 -16.65 -3.51 -3.66
CA VAL A 82 -16.23 -4.45 -2.61
C VAL A 82 -17.27 -5.54 -2.45
N ILE A 83 -16.84 -6.79 -2.53
CA ILE A 83 -17.65 -7.98 -2.32
C ILE A 83 -17.13 -8.70 -1.07
N PHE A 84 -18.04 -9.06 -0.18
CA PHE A 84 -17.72 -9.87 0.99
C PHE A 84 -17.82 -11.33 0.61
N ALA A 85 -16.71 -12.08 0.75
CA ALA A 85 -16.74 -13.51 0.55
C ALA A 85 -17.73 -14.16 1.51
N ARG A 86 -18.47 -15.16 1.01
CA ARG A 86 -19.40 -15.96 1.81
C ARG A 86 -18.69 -17.14 2.47
N SER A 87 -17.67 -17.68 1.81
CA SER A 87 -16.79 -18.68 2.42
C SER A 87 -15.96 -18.08 3.55
N GLU A 88 -15.79 -18.85 4.62
CA GLU A 88 -14.85 -18.54 5.71
C GLU A 88 -13.41 -18.94 5.36
N SER A 89 -13.23 -19.78 4.33
CA SER A 89 -11.92 -20.23 3.87
C SER A 89 -11.33 -19.27 2.83
N LEU A 90 -10.00 -19.16 2.82
CA LEU A 90 -9.28 -18.40 1.80
C LEU A 90 -9.54 -18.96 0.40
N GLU A 91 -9.51 -20.28 0.25
CA GLU A 91 -9.74 -20.95 -1.03
C GLU A 91 -11.13 -20.63 -1.61
N GLY A 92 -12.17 -20.69 -0.79
CA GLY A 92 -13.52 -20.30 -1.22
C GLY A 92 -13.62 -18.82 -1.57
N ALA A 93 -12.93 -17.94 -0.81
CA ALA A 93 -12.87 -16.51 -1.15
C ALA A 93 -12.14 -16.26 -2.49
N MET A 94 -11.08 -17.01 -2.80
CA MET A 94 -10.38 -16.97 -4.09
C MET A 94 -11.29 -17.43 -5.24
N GLN A 95 -12.04 -18.50 -5.04
CA GLN A 95 -12.99 -18.99 -6.03
C GLN A 95 -14.10 -17.98 -6.31
N GLU A 96 -14.67 -17.37 -5.25
CA GLU A 96 -15.66 -16.31 -5.39
C GLU A 96 -15.08 -15.08 -6.13
N ALA A 97 -13.83 -14.73 -5.87
CA ALA A 97 -13.13 -13.63 -6.53
C ALA A 97 -12.88 -13.91 -8.02
N SER A 98 -12.42 -15.10 -8.36
CA SER A 98 -12.23 -15.52 -9.76
C SER A 98 -13.56 -15.49 -10.53
N LEU A 99 -14.65 -15.99 -9.94
CA LEU A 99 -15.99 -15.95 -10.55
C LEU A 99 -16.52 -14.52 -10.72
N ALA A 100 -16.17 -13.62 -9.81
CA ALA A 100 -16.58 -12.22 -9.85
C ALA A 100 -15.70 -11.35 -10.77
N GLY A 101 -14.62 -11.90 -11.34
CA GLY A 101 -13.62 -11.13 -12.08
C GLY A 101 -12.93 -10.08 -11.21
N ALA A 102 -12.70 -10.37 -9.93
CA ALA A 102 -12.08 -9.43 -9.01
C ALA A 102 -10.57 -9.30 -9.27
N GLY A 103 -10.05 -8.07 -9.20
CA GLY A 103 -8.61 -7.82 -9.30
C GLY A 103 -7.84 -8.20 -8.04
N PHE A 104 -8.49 -8.20 -6.87
CA PHE A 104 -7.82 -8.44 -5.60
C PHE A 104 -8.67 -9.27 -4.64
N VAL A 105 -8.00 -10.08 -3.82
CA VAL A 105 -8.56 -10.67 -2.59
C VAL A 105 -7.79 -10.13 -1.39
N VAL A 106 -8.51 -9.66 -0.38
CA VAL A 106 -7.95 -9.30 0.92
C VAL A 106 -8.36 -10.34 1.94
N ALA A 107 -7.38 -10.94 2.59
CA ALA A 107 -7.58 -11.82 3.73
C ALA A 107 -6.57 -11.47 4.83
N GLY A 108 -6.75 -12.07 6.00
CA GLY A 108 -5.83 -11.79 7.08
C GLY A 108 -6.25 -12.36 8.41
N TYR A 109 -5.48 -11.96 9.41
CA TYR A 109 -5.57 -12.44 10.77
C TYR A 109 -5.60 -11.25 11.75
N TYR A 110 -6.10 -11.50 12.95
CA TYR A 110 -6.01 -10.57 14.06
C TYR A 110 -5.72 -11.30 15.35
N ARG A 111 -5.13 -10.58 16.32
CA ARG A 111 -4.98 -11.08 17.69
C ARG A 111 -5.04 -9.96 18.71
N GLU A 112 -5.45 -10.30 19.93
CA GLU A 112 -5.28 -9.43 21.08
C GLU A 112 -3.78 -9.41 21.43
N GLY A 113 -3.08 -8.32 21.09
CA GLY A 113 -1.67 -8.12 21.44
C GLY A 113 -1.50 -7.76 22.91
N LYS A 114 -0.26 -7.50 23.32
CA LYS A 114 0.06 -7.17 24.72
C LYS A 114 -0.64 -5.89 25.18
N ILE A 115 -0.61 -4.84 24.33
CA ILE A 115 -1.27 -3.57 24.62
C ILE A 115 -2.46 -3.38 23.68
N ASN A 116 -2.27 -3.49 22.37
CA ASN A 116 -3.28 -3.14 21.37
C ASN A 116 -3.73 -4.34 20.54
N LEU A 117 -4.80 -4.12 19.77
CA LEU A 117 -5.22 -5.04 18.72
C LEU A 117 -4.14 -5.08 17.62
N GLU A 118 -3.75 -6.30 17.25
CA GLU A 118 -2.84 -6.54 16.15
C GLU A 118 -3.57 -7.11 14.94
N LEU A 119 -3.23 -6.60 13.76
CA LEU A 119 -3.90 -6.89 12.50
C LEU A 119 -2.85 -7.24 11.45
N PHE A 120 -3.05 -8.36 10.77
CA PHE A 120 -2.17 -8.90 9.75
C PHE A 120 -2.98 -9.07 8.46
N GLY A 121 -2.61 -8.39 7.40
CA GLY A 121 -3.33 -8.37 6.13
C GLY A 121 -2.47 -8.90 5.01
N GLN A 122 -3.04 -9.74 4.17
CA GLN A 122 -2.45 -10.21 2.92
C GLN A 122 -3.37 -9.86 1.76
N ILE A 123 -2.76 -9.37 0.69
CA ILE A 123 -3.43 -9.02 -0.56
C ILE A 123 -2.96 -10.02 -1.60
N TYR A 124 -3.91 -10.66 -2.26
CA TYR A 124 -3.67 -11.72 -3.23
C TYR A 124 -4.16 -11.34 -4.62
N GLU A 125 -3.48 -11.89 -5.62
CA GLU A 125 -3.96 -11.94 -6.99
C GLU A 125 -4.86 -13.19 -7.18
N PRO A 126 -6.16 -13.05 -7.50
CA PRO A 126 -7.08 -14.19 -7.52
C PRO A 126 -6.74 -15.27 -8.57
N GLU A 127 -6.16 -14.87 -9.71
CA GLU A 127 -5.81 -15.79 -10.81
C GLU A 127 -4.73 -16.79 -10.40
N ASN A 128 -3.64 -16.29 -9.81
CA ASN A 128 -2.48 -17.10 -9.46
C ASN A 128 -2.46 -17.52 -7.99
N GLN A 129 -3.38 -16.99 -7.17
CA GLN A 129 -3.53 -17.25 -5.74
C GLN A 129 -2.29 -16.92 -4.89
N TYR A 130 -1.36 -16.14 -5.42
CA TYR A 130 -0.17 -15.70 -4.69
C TYR A 130 -0.45 -14.42 -3.91
N VAL A 131 0.21 -14.29 -2.77
CA VAL A 131 0.35 -13.01 -2.07
C VAL A 131 1.16 -12.08 -2.95
N ILE A 132 0.63 -10.88 -3.20
CA ILE A 132 1.32 -9.82 -3.93
C ILE A 132 1.69 -8.64 -3.03
N ASP A 133 1.07 -8.52 -1.86
CA ASP A 133 1.37 -7.46 -0.90
C ASP A 133 0.91 -7.85 0.51
N ALA A 134 1.47 -7.20 1.54
CA ALA A 134 1.14 -7.46 2.94
C ALA A 134 1.17 -6.17 3.77
N VAL A 135 0.40 -6.14 4.85
CA VAL A 135 0.32 -5.01 5.78
C VAL A 135 0.10 -5.53 7.18
N ASN A 136 0.93 -5.08 8.13
CA ASN A 136 0.68 -5.30 9.56
C ASN A 136 0.44 -3.98 10.31
N VAL A 137 -0.39 -4.07 11.34
CA VAL A 137 -0.59 -3.05 12.37
C VAL A 137 -0.47 -3.78 13.70
N SER A 138 0.73 -3.78 14.29
CA SER A 138 1.07 -4.46 15.55
C SER A 138 1.77 -3.50 16.51
N ASP A 139 1.95 -3.90 17.76
CA ASP A 139 2.79 -3.15 18.69
C ASP A 139 4.23 -3.64 18.50
N ASN A 140 5.13 -2.81 17.99
CA ASN A 140 6.54 -3.19 17.81
C ASN A 140 7.31 -3.31 19.15
N LEU A 141 6.61 -3.45 20.27
CA LEU A 141 7.18 -3.45 21.62
C LEU A 141 7.95 -4.73 21.92
N ASP A 142 7.55 -5.87 21.35
CA ASP A 142 8.29 -7.12 21.50
C ASP A 142 9.71 -7.00 20.91
N ARG A 143 9.88 -6.22 19.83
CA ARG A 143 11.19 -5.92 19.23
C ARG A 143 12.05 -4.99 20.09
N LEU A 144 11.45 -4.17 20.97
CA LEU A 144 12.21 -3.27 21.85
C LEU A 144 12.86 -4.02 23.01
N GLY A 145 12.25 -5.12 23.48
CA GLY A 145 12.82 -5.96 24.54
C GLY A 145 14.08 -6.73 24.12
N GLU A 146 14.29 -6.91 22.81
CA GLU A 146 15.45 -7.59 22.23
C GLU A 146 16.65 -6.64 22.01
N ILE A 147 16.46 -5.32 22.16
CA ILE A 147 17.53 -4.33 21.99
C ILE A 147 18.28 -4.16 23.31
N GLU A 148 19.55 -4.62 23.34
CA GLU A 148 20.45 -4.40 24.48
C GLU A 148 20.52 -2.90 24.85
N GLY A 149 20.20 -2.58 26.11
CA GLY A 149 20.23 -1.21 26.64
C GLY A 149 18.86 -0.53 26.82
N LEU A 150 17.78 -1.07 26.23
CA LEU A 150 16.42 -0.52 26.37
C LEU A 150 15.55 -1.23 27.42
N GLY A 151 16.06 -2.27 28.08
CA GLY A 151 15.32 -3.06 29.09
C GLY A 151 14.81 -2.27 30.31
N ASN A 152 15.29 -1.04 30.52
CA ASN A 152 14.87 -0.16 31.62
C ASN A 152 13.83 0.90 31.20
N LEU A 153 13.47 0.99 29.91
CA LEU A 153 12.52 1.97 29.43
C LEU A 153 11.09 1.48 29.73
N ARG A 154 10.57 1.88 30.88
CA ARG A 154 9.17 1.65 31.27
C ARG A 154 8.29 2.69 30.58
N LEU A 155 7.82 2.37 29.38
CA LEU A 155 6.73 3.11 28.75
C LEU A 155 5.43 2.81 29.50
N ASP A 156 4.63 3.83 29.78
CA ASP A 156 3.30 3.64 30.38
C ASP A 156 2.38 2.94 29.36
N GLU A 157 1.93 1.73 29.67
CA GLU A 157 1.02 0.97 28.81
C GLU A 157 -0.30 1.71 28.59
N GLY A 158 -0.71 2.59 29.52
CA GLY A 158 -1.89 3.44 29.38
C GLY A 158 -1.72 4.54 28.32
N GLU A 159 -0.52 5.09 28.16
CA GLU A 159 -0.22 6.10 27.13
C GLU A 159 -0.10 5.48 25.73
N LEU A 160 0.29 4.20 25.65
CA LEU A 160 0.42 3.45 24.41
C LEU A 160 -0.89 2.79 23.96
N LYS A 161 -1.91 2.79 24.81
CA LYS A 161 -3.19 2.13 24.53
C LYS A 161 -3.98 2.92 23.48
N GLU A 162 -4.20 2.29 22.34
CA GLU A 162 -5.07 2.77 21.28
C GLU A 162 -6.42 2.05 21.31
N SER A 163 -7.47 2.70 20.80
CA SER A 163 -8.75 2.01 20.63
C SER A 163 -8.67 0.98 19.50
N SER A 164 -9.36 -0.15 19.66
CA SER A 164 -9.45 -1.17 18.59
C SER A 164 -10.00 -0.57 17.29
N GLN A 165 -10.90 0.41 17.39
CA GLN A 165 -11.49 1.08 16.23
C GLN A 165 -10.45 1.92 15.48
N ASP A 166 -9.55 2.62 16.17
CA ASP A 166 -8.49 3.41 15.53
C ASP A 166 -7.48 2.50 14.83
N ARG A 167 -7.09 1.38 15.47
CA ARG A 167 -6.24 0.34 14.88
C ARG A 167 -6.85 -0.25 13.61
N ILE A 168 -8.15 -0.57 13.65
CA ILE A 168 -8.91 -1.07 12.48
C ILE A 168 -8.96 -0.01 11.37
N ASN A 169 -9.17 1.26 11.72
CA ASN A 169 -9.21 2.36 10.76
C ASN A 169 -7.85 2.55 10.06
N GLU A 170 -6.76 2.53 10.83
CA GLU A 170 -5.40 2.59 10.28
C GLU A 170 -5.13 1.42 9.33
N PHE A 171 -5.44 0.20 9.76
CA PHE A 171 -5.24 -1.00 8.97
C PHE A 171 -6.01 -0.95 7.64
N ALA A 172 -7.31 -0.63 7.70
CA ALA A 172 -8.15 -0.51 6.51
C ALA A 172 -7.67 0.59 5.56
N ARG A 173 -7.20 1.72 6.09
CA ARG A 173 -6.59 2.81 5.30
C ARG A 173 -5.34 2.31 4.58
N LYS A 174 -4.44 1.61 5.27
CA LYS A 174 -3.21 1.04 4.67
C LYS A 174 -3.55 0.05 3.55
N ILE A 175 -4.49 -0.88 3.77
CA ILE A 175 -4.96 -1.83 2.74
C ILE A 175 -5.49 -1.09 1.50
N SER A 176 -6.35 -0.08 1.69
CA SER A 176 -6.87 0.73 0.58
C SER A 176 -5.77 1.41 -0.22
N ILE A 177 -4.76 1.98 0.45
CA ILE A 177 -3.59 2.59 -0.21
C ILE A 177 -2.79 1.55 -1.00
N ARG A 178 -2.56 0.35 -0.44
CA ARG A 178 -1.80 -0.71 -1.11
C ARG A 178 -2.47 -1.17 -2.40
N ILE A 179 -3.78 -1.41 -2.37
CA ILE A 179 -4.57 -1.81 -3.54
C ILE A 179 -4.55 -0.70 -4.61
N ARG A 180 -4.83 0.54 -4.20
CA ARG A 180 -4.89 1.69 -5.10
C ARG A 180 -3.59 2.00 -5.81
N SER A 181 -2.47 1.83 -5.12
CA SER A 181 -1.14 2.10 -5.68
C SER A 181 -0.60 0.92 -6.49
N ASN A 182 -1.33 -0.20 -6.60
CA ASN A 182 -0.88 -1.40 -7.31
C ASN A 182 -1.91 -1.92 -8.33
N PRO A 183 -2.42 -1.10 -9.27
CA PRO A 183 -3.44 -1.55 -10.23
C PRO A 183 -2.96 -2.72 -11.11
N GLN A 184 -1.65 -2.79 -11.37
CA GLN A 184 -1.03 -3.85 -12.16
C GLN A 184 -0.74 -5.14 -11.38
N ARG A 185 -1.10 -5.19 -10.09
CA ARG A 185 -0.93 -6.38 -9.22
C ARG A 185 0.51 -6.89 -9.18
N GLN A 186 1.47 -5.98 -9.26
CA GLN A 186 2.89 -6.31 -9.15
C GLN A 186 3.18 -6.81 -7.73
N GLU A 187 4.03 -7.81 -7.62
CA GLU A 187 4.42 -8.32 -6.31
C GLU A 187 5.33 -7.32 -5.60
N ARG A 188 4.97 -6.93 -4.38
CA ARG A 188 5.77 -6.06 -3.52
C ARG A 188 6.56 -6.90 -2.53
N ARG A 189 7.63 -7.52 -3.03
CA ARG A 189 8.47 -8.45 -2.27
C ARG A 189 8.90 -7.90 -0.92
N PHE A 190 9.33 -6.64 -0.87
CA PHE A 190 9.74 -5.99 0.38
C PHE A 190 8.66 -6.04 1.47
N ASN A 191 7.39 -5.79 1.13
CA ASN A 191 6.30 -5.82 2.11
C ASN A 191 6.02 -7.26 2.57
N ILE A 192 6.15 -8.24 1.67
CA ILE A 192 5.99 -9.66 2.00
C ILE A 192 7.11 -10.10 2.95
N ASP A 193 8.34 -9.70 2.66
CA ASP A 193 9.50 -10.02 3.48
C ASP A 193 9.38 -9.38 4.88
N GLU A 194 8.97 -8.11 4.96
CA GLU A 194 8.83 -7.39 6.23
C GLU A 194 7.66 -7.91 7.08
N TYR A 195 6.48 -8.10 6.46
CA TYR A 195 5.23 -8.32 7.19
C TYR A 195 4.80 -9.79 7.27
N ILE A 196 5.35 -10.66 6.43
CA ILE A 196 5.07 -12.10 6.48
C ILE A 196 6.32 -12.85 6.91
N LEU A 197 7.38 -12.85 6.10
CA LEU A 197 8.53 -13.73 6.32
C LEU A 197 9.40 -13.32 7.52
N GLY A 198 9.47 -12.03 7.82
CA GLY A 198 10.18 -11.47 8.97
C GLY A 198 9.34 -11.40 10.24
N HIS A 199 8.14 -11.98 10.23
CA HIS A 199 7.20 -11.96 11.34
C HIS A 199 6.87 -13.38 11.82
N PRO A 200 6.74 -13.65 13.14
CA PRO A 200 6.45 -14.99 13.68
C PRO A 200 5.18 -15.68 13.15
N ILE A 201 4.36 -14.97 12.38
CA ILE A 201 3.15 -15.50 11.76
C ILE A 201 3.48 -16.50 10.63
N SER A 202 4.64 -16.35 9.97
CA SER A 202 5.09 -17.28 8.93
C SER A 202 5.45 -18.67 9.45
N ASP A 203 5.82 -18.79 10.72
CA ASP A 203 6.20 -20.08 11.31
C ASP A 203 4.99 -21.01 11.52
N ARG A 204 3.78 -20.43 11.55
CA ARG A 204 2.55 -21.15 11.90
C ARG A 204 1.54 -21.22 10.76
N LEU A 205 1.63 -20.32 9.79
CA LEU A 205 0.68 -20.20 8.69
C LEU A 205 1.41 -20.31 7.36
N ASP A 206 0.84 -21.09 6.45
CA ASP A 206 1.37 -21.26 5.10
C ASP A 206 0.82 -20.17 4.18
N PHE A 207 1.73 -19.41 3.57
CA PHE A 207 1.42 -18.34 2.64
C PHE A 207 1.93 -18.70 1.26
N LYS A 208 1.04 -18.68 0.26
CA LYS A 208 1.43 -18.88 -1.14
C LYS A 208 2.21 -17.67 -1.64
N ILE A 209 3.53 -17.72 -1.56
CA ILE A 209 4.46 -16.67 -2.00
C ILE A 209 5.26 -17.21 -3.20
N ARG A 210 5.54 -16.38 -4.21
CA ARG A 210 6.34 -16.81 -5.37
C ARG A 210 7.78 -17.09 -4.91
N ALA A 211 8.39 -18.16 -5.43
CA ALA A 211 9.78 -18.47 -5.15
C ALA A 211 10.70 -17.35 -5.69
N ASP A 212 11.76 -17.06 -4.95
CA ASP A 212 12.65 -15.94 -5.20
C ASP A 212 13.47 -16.16 -6.49
N GLY A 213 13.13 -15.43 -7.54
CA GLY A 213 13.82 -15.45 -8.82
C GLY A 213 14.99 -14.48 -8.84
N GLY A 214 15.99 -14.69 -7.98
CA GLY A 214 17.36 -14.18 -8.13
C GLY A 214 17.64 -12.66 -8.16
N ASP A 215 16.67 -11.77 -8.34
CA ASP A 215 16.93 -10.36 -8.66
C ASP A 215 16.52 -9.40 -7.54
N ARG A 216 17.14 -9.58 -6.36
CA ARG A 216 16.95 -8.72 -5.18
C ARG A 216 17.53 -7.31 -5.34
N SER A 217 18.27 -7.03 -6.41
CA SER A 217 19.00 -5.76 -6.57
C SER A 217 18.23 -4.69 -7.34
N GLU A 218 17.36 -5.05 -8.28
CA GLU A 218 16.61 -4.04 -9.07
C GLU A 218 15.47 -3.39 -8.26
N ASP A 219 14.75 -4.18 -7.44
CA ASP A 219 13.62 -3.68 -6.63
C ASP A 219 14.04 -2.64 -5.57
N VAL A 220 15.25 -2.78 -5.00
CA VAL A 220 15.78 -1.83 -4.00
C VAL A 220 16.04 -0.46 -4.61
N PHE A 221 16.47 -0.41 -5.88
CA PHE A 221 16.71 0.86 -6.58
C PHE A 221 15.41 1.52 -7.04
N GLN A 222 14.37 0.74 -7.40
CA GLN A 222 13.07 1.31 -7.77
C GLN A 222 12.36 1.95 -6.57
N VAL A 223 12.45 1.37 -5.37
CA VAL A 223 11.89 1.95 -4.13
C VAL A 223 12.54 3.29 -3.76
N LEU A 224 13.86 3.43 -3.94
CA LEU A 224 14.55 4.70 -3.70
C LEU A 224 14.18 5.79 -4.73
N THR A 225 13.72 5.38 -5.91
CA THR A 225 13.35 6.28 -7.00
C THR A 225 11.86 6.64 -6.98
N GLU A 226 10.99 5.74 -6.49
CA GLU A 226 9.55 5.94 -6.33
C GLU A 226 9.16 6.62 -5.00
N GLN A 227 10.07 6.73 -4.04
CA GLN A 227 9.96 7.68 -2.93
C GLN A 227 10.13 9.13 -3.43
N ASN A 228 9.20 9.56 -4.28
CA ASN A 228 8.86 10.97 -4.38
C ASN A 228 8.44 11.43 -2.98
N ILE A 229 9.30 12.25 -2.38
CA ILE A 229 9.12 12.99 -1.14
C ILE A 229 7.70 13.55 -1.11
N THR A 230 6.79 12.82 -0.47
CA THR A 230 5.45 13.32 -0.18
C THR A 230 5.58 14.05 1.14
N VAL A 231 5.88 15.35 1.05
CA VAL A 231 5.76 16.27 2.18
C VAL A 231 4.30 16.22 2.63
N ALA A 232 4.03 15.48 3.70
CA ALA A 232 2.73 15.45 4.36
C ALA A 232 2.54 16.78 5.10
N SER A 233 2.23 17.83 4.35
CA SER A 233 1.58 19.02 4.89
C SER A 233 0.10 18.68 5.10
N ASN A 234 -0.25 18.37 6.35
CA ASN A 234 -1.60 18.59 6.85
C ASN A 234 -1.53 19.00 8.33
N VAL A 235 -1.46 20.33 8.49
CA VAL A 235 -1.96 21.17 9.58
C VAL A 235 -2.51 20.41 10.81
N ALA A 236 -1.63 20.14 11.76
CA ALA A 236 -1.96 20.22 13.18
C ALA A 236 -0.95 21.17 13.84
N ARG A 237 -1.45 22.32 14.30
CA ARG A 237 -0.67 23.28 15.09
C ARG A 237 -0.44 22.68 16.49
N SER A 238 0.55 21.82 16.64
CA SER A 238 1.17 21.54 17.93
C SER A 238 2.65 21.88 17.80
N VAL A 239 3.09 22.90 18.52
CA VAL A 239 4.47 23.42 18.53
C VAL A 239 5.49 22.33 18.94
N GLU A 240 5.02 21.21 19.51
CA GLU A 240 5.81 20.11 20.08
C GLU A 240 6.11 18.93 19.12
N LYS A 241 5.55 18.90 17.90
CA LYS A 241 5.82 17.82 16.92
C LYS A 241 6.43 18.35 15.64
N GLN A 242 7.62 18.91 15.76
CA GLN A 242 8.41 19.23 14.58
C GLN A 242 9.06 17.95 14.04
N PRO A 243 9.06 17.72 12.72
CA PRO A 243 9.76 16.58 12.14
C PRO A 243 11.26 16.70 12.46
N ALA A 244 11.77 15.78 13.27
CA ALA A 244 13.19 15.70 13.55
C ALA A 244 13.93 15.22 12.28
N SER A 245 14.86 16.03 11.79
CA SER A 245 15.75 15.66 10.71
C SER A 245 16.77 14.64 11.22
N VAL A 246 16.66 13.37 10.80
CA VAL A 246 17.65 12.33 11.11
C VAL A 246 18.70 12.27 10.00
N SER A 247 19.97 12.52 10.35
CA SER A 247 21.11 12.38 9.43
C SER A 247 21.92 11.13 9.78
N VAL A 248 22.00 10.17 8.85
CA VAL A 248 22.77 8.94 9.04
C VAL A 248 24.13 9.04 8.33
N ILE A 249 25.21 8.93 9.11
CA ILE A 249 26.59 8.89 8.62
C ILE A 249 27.08 7.45 8.71
N ASP A 250 27.20 6.80 7.55
CA ASP A 250 27.68 5.41 7.45
C ASP A 250 29.19 5.35 7.19
N ARG A 251 29.74 4.12 7.27
CA ARG A 251 31.17 3.85 7.06
C ARG A 251 31.69 4.39 5.73
N ARG A 252 30.90 4.24 4.65
CA ARG A 252 31.29 4.68 3.31
C ARG A 252 31.37 6.20 3.22
N LYS A 253 30.45 6.92 3.85
CA LYS A 253 30.50 8.40 3.95
C LYS A 253 31.72 8.88 4.72
N ILE A 254 32.08 8.18 5.80
CA ILE A 254 33.30 8.49 6.56
C ILE A 254 34.53 8.33 5.66
N ASP A 255 34.66 7.17 5.00
CA ASP A 255 35.81 6.86 4.16
C ASP A 255 35.93 7.81 2.95
N LEU A 256 34.81 8.26 2.39
CA LEU A 256 34.77 9.20 1.24
C LEU A 256 34.92 10.67 1.64
N SER A 257 34.63 11.03 2.89
CA SER A 257 34.66 12.43 3.33
C SER A 257 36.06 13.01 3.50
N GLY A 258 37.06 12.15 3.74
CA GLY A 258 38.40 12.58 4.13
C GLY A 258 38.47 13.27 5.50
N ALA A 259 37.39 13.25 6.27
CA ALA A 259 37.32 13.84 7.61
C ALA A 259 38.24 13.09 8.58
N ARG A 260 38.97 13.85 9.39
CA ARG A 260 39.90 13.34 10.42
C ARG A 260 39.29 13.33 11.81
N THR A 261 38.20 14.08 12.00
CA THR A 261 37.53 14.24 13.29
C THR A 261 36.03 14.07 13.14
N VAL A 262 35.35 13.71 14.24
CA VAL A 262 33.88 13.60 14.27
C VAL A 262 33.23 14.94 13.94
N ASN A 263 33.82 16.06 14.38
CA ASN A 263 33.29 17.40 14.11
C ASN A 263 33.29 17.74 12.62
N GLU A 264 34.33 17.31 11.88
CA GLU A 264 34.38 17.48 10.42
C GLU A 264 33.29 16.66 9.72
N LEU A 265 33.01 15.44 10.19
CA LEU A 265 31.90 14.63 9.68
C LEU A 265 30.55 15.30 9.92
N LEU A 266 30.33 15.83 11.13
CA LEU A 266 29.10 16.50 11.50
C LEU A 266 28.88 17.79 10.71
N MET A 267 29.92 18.62 10.54
CA MET A 267 29.85 19.81 9.67
C MET A 267 29.55 19.49 8.20
N THR A 268 29.97 18.31 7.73
CA THR A 268 29.78 17.90 6.34
C THR A 268 28.39 17.33 6.08
N PHE A 269 27.89 16.48 6.98
CA PHE A 269 26.72 15.65 6.73
C PHE A 269 25.48 15.99 7.56
N VAL A 270 25.59 16.84 8.59
CA VAL A 270 24.47 17.24 9.44
C VAL A 270 24.05 18.66 9.12
N PRO A 271 22.91 18.88 8.44
CA PRO A 271 22.44 20.21 8.09
C PRO A 271 22.26 21.10 9.33
N GLY A 272 22.83 22.29 9.29
CA GLY A 272 22.69 23.28 10.36
C GLY A 272 23.63 23.07 11.55
N PHE A 273 24.42 21.98 11.61
CA PHE A 273 25.47 21.82 12.61
C PHE A 273 26.57 22.85 12.41
N PHE A 274 27.02 23.47 13.50
CA PHE A 274 28.21 24.32 13.52
C PHE A 274 28.96 24.14 14.83
N MET A 275 30.26 24.32 14.78
CA MET A 275 31.14 24.21 15.93
C MET A 275 31.53 25.61 16.40
N VAL A 276 31.51 25.83 17.71
CA VAL A 276 32.09 27.02 18.35
C VAL A 276 33.14 26.54 19.34
N GLU A 277 34.36 27.04 19.20
CA GLU A 277 35.43 26.77 20.16
C GLU A 277 35.41 27.87 21.23
N ASP A 278 35.21 27.47 22.48
CA ASP A 278 35.52 28.29 23.65
C ASP A 278 36.91 27.90 24.19
N GLN A 279 37.45 28.64 25.14
CA GLN A 279 38.85 28.51 25.59
C GLN A 279 39.20 27.11 26.13
N ASP A 280 38.22 26.37 26.63
CA ASP A 280 38.36 25.04 27.22
C ASP A 280 37.36 23.99 26.68
N ASP A 281 36.33 24.38 25.93
CA ASP A 281 35.28 23.49 25.44
C ASP A 281 34.99 23.65 23.93
N VAL A 282 34.57 22.56 23.30
CA VAL A 282 34.00 22.57 21.94
C VAL A 282 32.49 22.47 22.04
N ILE A 283 31.80 23.54 21.66
CA ILE A 283 30.34 23.63 21.72
C ILE A 283 29.76 23.24 20.35
N ALA A 284 28.90 22.22 20.36
CA ALA A 284 28.08 21.84 19.21
C ALA A 284 26.81 22.70 19.15
N GLY A 285 26.69 23.53 18.13
CA GLY A 285 25.51 24.35 17.86
C GLY A 285 24.72 23.85 16.66
N PHE A 286 23.41 24.12 16.65
CA PHE A 286 22.52 23.82 15.52
C PHE A 286 21.72 25.06 15.12
N ARG A 287 21.70 25.40 13.84
CA ARG A 287 20.86 26.47 13.30
C ARG A 287 19.46 25.92 13.01
N GLY A 288 18.48 26.27 13.84
CA GLY A 288 17.08 25.85 13.69
C GLY A 288 16.46 25.47 15.03
N LEU A 289 15.34 24.74 14.97
CA LEU A 289 14.73 24.12 16.15
C LEU A 289 15.33 22.72 16.29
N ALA A 290 16.32 22.58 17.16
CA ALA A 290 16.78 21.29 17.62
C ALA A 290 15.83 20.84 18.74
N PRO A 291 15.14 19.68 18.62
CA PRO A 291 14.46 19.09 19.75
C PRO A 291 15.53 18.70 20.77
N ASP A 292 15.70 19.53 21.79
CA ASP A 292 16.54 19.22 22.95
C ASP A 292 15.82 18.13 23.75
N ASN A 293 16.43 16.95 23.80
CA ASN A 293 15.93 15.80 24.55
C ASN A 293 16.84 15.46 25.74
N ASN A 294 17.57 16.45 26.27
CA ASN A 294 18.21 16.32 27.58
C ASN A 294 17.16 16.49 28.70
N ALA A 295 16.49 15.40 29.04
CA ALA A 295 15.71 15.23 30.26
C ALA A 295 16.15 13.97 31.00
#